data_AF-A0A7S1NMP1-F1
#
_entry.id   AF-A0A7S1NMP1-F1
#
_cell.length_a   1.000
_cell.length_b   1.000
_cell.length_c   1.000
_cell.angle_alpha   90.00
_cell.angle_beta   90.00
_cell.angle_gamma   90.00
#
_symmetry.space_group_name_H-M   'P 1'
#
loop_
_entity.id
_entity.type
_entity.pdbx_description
1 polymer ?
#
loop_
_entity_poly.entity_id
_entity_poly.type
_entity_poly.pdbx_seq_one_letter_code
_entity_poly.pdbx_strand_id
1 'polypeptide(L)'
;ATHANLTMVPPTLCHSASSYQANKDNEDKLVVDSVQVETEVMRLYAVFDGHGGAECSDYMARNLASTLSESSSSCPPCQTEEAEKKGIKDAVRSCFALLDDRFLSQANIKPTTGSCALF
;
A
#
# COMPACT_ATOMS: atom_id res chain seq x y z
N ALA A 1 -21.77 -30.70 -28.93
CA ALA A 1 -21.47 -30.54 -27.49
C ALA A 1 -20.48 -29.39 -27.34
N THR A 2 -20.97 -28.20 -27.02
CA THR A 2 -20.14 -27.01 -26.76
C THR A 2 -20.01 -26.86 -25.24
N HIS A 3 -18.83 -27.17 -24.72
CA HIS A 3 -18.50 -26.98 -23.31
C HIS A 3 -18.44 -25.47 -23.02
N ALA A 4 -19.45 -24.93 -22.35
CA ALA A 4 -19.39 -23.61 -21.77
C ALA A 4 -18.42 -23.67 -20.59
N ASN A 5 -17.28 -23.00 -20.75
CA ASN A 5 -16.29 -22.82 -19.70
C ASN A 5 -16.87 -21.82 -18.69
N LEU A 6 -17.42 -22.33 -17.59
CA LEU A 6 -17.85 -21.52 -16.45
C LEU A 6 -16.61 -20.91 -15.80
N THR A 7 -16.26 -19.69 -16.20
CA THR A 7 -15.36 -18.85 -15.43
C THR A 7 -16.03 -18.58 -14.08
N MET A 8 -15.57 -19.27 -13.04
CA MET A 8 -15.93 -18.95 -11.66
C MET A 8 -15.52 -17.50 -11.39
N VAL A 9 -16.50 -16.60 -11.29
CA VAL A 9 -16.28 -15.27 -10.72
C VAL A 9 -16.02 -15.50 -9.22
N PRO A 10 -14.85 -15.14 -8.68
CA PRO A 10 -14.58 -15.32 -7.27
C PRO A 10 -15.61 -14.56 -6.44
N PRO A 11 -16.00 -15.06 -5.25
CA PRO A 11 -16.97 -14.40 -4.41
C PRO A 11 -16.51 -12.98 -4.13
N THR A 12 -17.34 -12.00 -4.51
CA THR A 12 -17.17 -10.60 -4.08
C THR A 12 -17.30 -10.58 -2.57
N LEU A 13 -16.17 -10.62 -1.87
CA LEU A 13 -16.15 -10.27 -0.45
C LEU A 13 -16.62 -8.81 -0.34
N CYS A 14 -17.78 -8.62 0.29
CA CYS A 14 -18.28 -7.31 0.67
C CYS A 14 -17.46 -6.80 1.84
N HIS A 15 -16.75 -5.70 1.64
CA HIS A 15 -16.06 -4.98 2.70
C HIS A 15 -16.68 -3.61 2.86
N SER A 16 -16.69 -3.09 4.08
CA SER A 16 -17.14 -1.75 4.41
C SER A 16 -16.02 -0.99 5.07
N ALA A 17 -15.94 0.31 4.80
CA ALA A 17 -15.03 1.22 5.45
C ALA A 17 -15.76 2.51 5.82
N SER A 18 -15.40 3.08 6.95
CA SER A 18 -15.96 4.35 7.43
C SER A 18 -14.88 5.11 8.19
N SER A 19 -14.84 6.43 8.02
CA SER A 19 -14.04 7.34 8.85
C SER A 19 -14.94 8.39 9.49
N TYR A 20 -14.52 8.91 10.64
CA TYR A 20 -15.21 10.00 11.34
C TYR A 20 -14.25 11.17 11.48
N GLN A 21 -14.63 12.32 10.92
CA GLN A 21 -13.82 13.51 11.01
C GLN A 21 -14.05 14.21 12.37
N ALA A 22 -13.12 14.00 13.31
CA ALA A 22 -13.13 14.66 14.61
C ALA A 22 -12.48 16.06 14.57
N ASN A 23 -11.47 16.24 13.70
CA ASN A 23 -10.70 17.48 13.57
C ASN A 23 -11.28 18.40 12.48
N LYS A 24 -10.94 19.70 12.54
CA LYS A 24 -11.38 20.69 11.53
C LYS A 24 -10.96 20.29 10.12
N ASP A 25 -9.74 19.77 9.99
CA ASP A 25 -9.21 19.20 8.75
C ASP A 25 -9.21 17.66 8.86
N ASN A 26 -9.59 16.97 7.79
CA ASN A 26 -9.63 15.51 7.79
C ASN A 26 -8.25 14.94 7.44
N GLU A 27 -7.49 14.61 8.48
CA GLU A 27 -6.14 14.06 8.38
C GLU A 27 -6.15 12.52 8.23
N ASP A 28 -7.25 11.84 8.56
CA ASP A 28 -7.38 10.40 8.41
C ASP A 28 -7.64 10.01 6.94
N LYS A 29 -6.89 9.01 6.46
CA LYS A 29 -7.13 8.41 5.13
C LYS A 29 -7.30 6.92 5.24
N LEU A 30 -8.15 6.40 4.36
CA LEU A 30 -8.40 4.97 4.24
C LEU A 30 -8.29 4.57 2.77
N VAL A 31 -7.65 3.43 2.52
CA VAL A 31 -7.48 2.84 1.19
C VAL A 31 -8.02 1.43 1.21
N VAL A 32 -8.90 1.14 0.24
CA VAL A 32 -9.29 -0.22 -0.13
C VAL A 32 -9.07 -0.34 -1.63
N ASP A 33 -8.07 -1.12 -2.01
CA ASP A 33 -7.67 -1.24 -3.42
C ASP A 33 -7.30 -2.69 -3.77
N SER A 34 -7.11 -2.96 -5.06
CA SER A 34 -6.54 -4.20 -5.57
C SER A 34 -5.13 -3.93 -6.07
N VAL A 35 -4.16 -4.67 -5.56
CA VAL A 35 -2.75 -4.55 -5.93
C VAL A 35 -2.26 -5.86 -6.52
N GLN A 36 -1.55 -5.76 -7.64
CA GLN A 36 -0.88 -6.93 -8.21
C GLN A 36 0.47 -7.12 -7.51
N VAL A 37 0.64 -8.28 -6.89
CA VAL A 37 1.88 -8.73 -6.23
C VAL A 37 2.32 -9.98 -6.97
N GLU A 38 3.44 -9.89 -7.68
CA GLU A 38 3.92 -10.94 -8.59
C GLU A 38 2.84 -11.34 -9.63
N THR A 39 2.26 -12.53 -9.48
CA THR A 39 1.23 -13.09 -10.37
C THR A 39 -0.18 -13.06 -9.77
N GLU A 40 -0.31 -12.65 -8.51
CA GLU A 40 -1.58 -12.65 -7.80
C GLU A 40 -2.15 -11.23 -7.63
N VAL A 41 -3.47 -11.14 -7.71
CA VAL A 41 -4.21 -9.92 -7.37
C VAL A 41 -4.61 -10.02 -5.92
N MET A 42 -3.98 -9.20 -5.08
CA MET A 42 -4.26 -9.11 -3.65
C MET A 42 -5.16 -7.92 -3.35
N ARG A 43 -5.88 -7.98 -2.23
CA ARG A 43 -6.67 -6.86 -1.73
C ARG A 43 -5.85 -6.09 -0.69
N LEU A 44 -5.69 -4.80 -0.94
CA LEU A 44 -4.97 -3.87 -0.09
C LEU A 44 -5.94 -3.14 0.83
N TYR A 45 -5.62 -3.12 2.12
CA TYR A 45 -6.28 -2.31 3.13
C TYR A 45 -5.23 -1.46 3.83
N ALA A 46 -5.45 -0.15 3.88
CA ALA A 46 -4.58 0.74 4.64
C ALA A 46 -5.39 1.84 5.34
N VAL A 47 -4.90 2.25 6.50
CA VAL A 47 -5.40 3.39 7.26
C VAL A 47 -4.19 4.24 7.62
N PHE A 48 -4.32 5.55 7.41
CA PHE A 48 -3.29 6.53 7.72
C PHE A 48 -3.86 7.55 8.68
N ASP A 49 -3.23 7.67 9.84
CA ASP A 49 -3.49 8.69 10.85
C ASP A 49 -2.55 9.87 10.57
N GLY A 50 -3.07 10.90 9.91
CA GLY A 50 -2.29 12.10 9.59
C GLY A 50 -2.15 13.01 10.81
N HIS A 51 -1.03 13.71 10.89
CA HIS A 51 -0.78 14.70 11.94
C HIS A 51 0.07 15.85 11.41
N GLY A 52 -0.20 17.06 11.91
CA GLY A 52 0.53 18.25 11.48
C GLY A 52 0.18 18.70 10.05
N GLY A 53 -0.99 18.31 9.55
CA GLY A 53 -1.43 18.48 8.17
C GLY A 53 -1.88 17.16 7.53
N ALA A 54 -2.78 17.25 6.56
CA ALA A 54 -3.31 16.10 5.83
C ALA A 54 -2.42 15.68 4.64
N GLU A 55 -1.37 16.44 4.33
CA GLU A 55 -0.56 16.28 3.12
C GLU A 55 0.15 14.93 3.07
N CYS A 56 0.72 14.47 4.19
CA CYS A 56 1.41 13.18 4.26
C CYS A 56 0.43 12.03 4.10
N SER A 57 -0.66 12.00 4.88
CA SER A 57 -1.64 10.92 4.80
C SER A 57 -2.33 10.89 3.43
N ASP A 58 -2.64 12.05 2.84
CA ASP A 58 -3.12 12.17 1.46
C ASP A 58 -2.12 11.60 0.45
N TYR A 59 -0.83 11.93 0.60
CA TYR A 59 0.22 11.44 -0.28
C TYR A 59 0.33 9.91 -0.19
N MET A 60 0.38 9.37 1.02
CA MET A 60 0.46 7.92 1.24
C MET A 60 -0.75 7.22 0.63
N ALA A 61 -1.96 7.73 0.87
CA ALA A 61 -3.20 7.13 0.36
C ALA A 61 -3.27 7.10 -1.17
N ARG A 62 -2.74 8.12 -1.85
CA ARG A 62 -2.74 8.19 -3.33
C ARG A 62 -1.68 7.31 -3.97
N ASN A 63 -0.55 7.06 -3.30
CA ASN A 63 0.63 6.45 -3.92
C ASN A 63 0.93 5.02 -3.43
N LEU A 64 0.28 4.56 -2.36
CA LEU A 64 0.57 3.25 -1.76
C LEU A 64 0.42 2.09 -2.76
N ALA A 65 -0.73 1.99 -3.44
CA ALA A 65 -1.02 0.84 -4.30
C ALA A 65 -0.04 0.72 -5.48
N SER A 66 0.24 1.83 -6.16
CA SER A 66 1.19 1.84 -7.29
C SER A 66 2.63 1.57 -6.84
N THR A 67 3.05 2.13 -5.71
CA THR A 67 4.42 1.95 -5.19
C THR A 67 4.62 0.54 -4.65
N LEU A 68 3.59 -0.07 -4.08
CA LEU A 68 3.64 -1.46 -3.64
C LEU A 68 3.75 -2.41 -4.83
N SER A 69 2.99 -2.17 -5.90
CA SER A 69 3.10 -2.94 -7.13
C SER A 69 4.51 -2.85 -7.74
N GLU A 70 5.07 -1.63 -7.80
CA GLU A 70 6.47 -1.39 -8.21
C GLU A 70 7.46 -2.18 -7.35
N SER A 71 7.32 -2.12 -6.03
CA SER A 71 8.22 -2.78 -5.08
C SER A 71 8.15 -4.31 -5.16
N SER A 72 6.98 -4.86 -5.46
CA SER A 72 6.77 -6.31 -5.61
C SER A 72 7.32 -6.89 -6.91
N SER A 73 7.48 -6.08 -7.95
CA SER A 73 7.95 -6.53 -9.27
C SER A 73 9.40 -7.01 -9.30
N SER A 74 10.17 -6.69 -8.25
CA SER A 74 11.59 -7.06 -8.12
C SER A 74 11.82 -8.39 -7.39
N CYS A 75 10.77 -9.06 -6.90
CA CYS A 75 10.87 -10.35 -6.23
C CYS A 75 10.83 -11.51 -7.25
N PRO A 76 11.83 -12.42 -7.27
CA PRO A 76 11.75 -13.62 -8.08
C PRO A 76 10.64 -14.55 -7.56
N PRO A 77 9.96 -15.31 -8.44
CA PRO A 77 8.88 -16.19 -8.05
C PRO A 77 9.35 -17.20 -6.99
N CYS A 78 8.69 -17.15 -5.83
CA CYS A 78 9.04 -17.95 -4.66
C CYS A 78 8.39 -19.34 -4.77
N GLN A 79 9.16 -20.41 -4.54
CA GLN A 79 8.64 -21.79 -4.61
C GLN A 79 8.08 -22.31 -3.27
N THR A 80 8.22 -21.53 -2.18
CA THR A 80 7.78 -21.91 -0.84
C THR A 80 6.98 -20.79 -0.18
N GLU A 81 6.01 -21.16 0.66
CA GLU A 81 5.16 -20.21 1.41
C GLU A 81 6.00 -19.27 2.31
N GLU A 82 7.09 -19.77 2.90
CA GLU A 82 7.98 -18.93 3.71
C GLU A 82 8.73 -17.89 2.87
N ALA A 83 9.17 -18.27 1.66
CA ALA A 83 9.83 -17.36 0.74
C ALA A 83 8.84 -16.30 0.23
N GLU A 84 7.59 -16.68 -0.05
CA GLU A 84 6.52 -15.77 -0.44
C GLU A 84 6.21 -14.75 0.66
N LYS A 85 6.00 -15.20 1.91
CA LYS A 85 5.78 -14.30 3.06
C LYS A 85 6.94 -13.32 3.25
N LYS A 86 8.18 -13.80 3.09
CA LYS A 86 9.37 -12.96 3.14
C LYS A 86 9.39 -11.95 1.99
N GLY A 87 9.06 -12.37 0.77
CA GLY A 87 8.96 -11.51 -0.41
C GLY A 87 7.94 -10.39 -0.23
N ILE A 88 6.73 -10.72 0.23
CA ILE A 88 5.68 -9.72 0.54
C ILE A 88 6.19 -8.73 1.60
N LYS A 89 6.81 -9.23 2.67
CA LYS A 89 7.35 -8.37 3.75
C LYS A 89 8.44 -7.42 3.23
N ASP A 90 9.34 -7.93 2.40
CA ASP A 90 10.42 -7.14 1.80
C ASP A 90 9.84 -6.10 0.82
N ALA A 91 8.84 -6.46 0.01
CA ALA A 91 8.14 -5.54 -0.89
C ALA A 91 7.41 -4.42 -0.14
N VAL A 92 6.71 -4.73 0.94
CA VAL A 92 6.05 -3.73 1.79
C VAL A 92 7.08 -2.79 2.40
N ARG A 93 8.20 -3.31 2.93
CA ARG A 93 9.27 -2.49 3.50
C ARG A 93 9.88 -1.54 2.45
N SER A 94 10.19 -2.05 1.27
CA SER A 94 10.69 -1.24 0.15
C SER A 94 9.68 -0.18 -0.30
N CYS A 95 8.39 -0.53 -0.33
CA CYS A 95 7.32 0.41 -0.67
C CYS A 95 7.29 1.60 0.29
N PHE A 96 7.33 1.36 1.60
CA PHE A 96 7.33 2.45 2.59
C PHE A 96 8.60 3.30 2.50
N ALA A 97 9.77 2.69 2.29
CA ALA A 97 11.01 3.45 2.10
C ALA A 97 10.94 4.37 0.87
N LEU A 98 10.43 3.87 -0.26
CA LEU A 98 10.26 4.66 -1.48
C LEU A 98 9.24 5.78 -1.31
N LEU A 99 8.12 5.53 -0.62
CA LEU A 99 7.12 6.56 -0.35
C LEU A 99 7.67 7.68 0.52
N ASP A 100 8.44 7.34 1.57
CA ASP A 100 9.08 8.31 2.46
C ASP A 100 10.09 9.18 1.69
N ASP A 101 11.00 8.55 0.94
CA ASP A 101 11.99 9.25 0.12
C ASP A 101 11.32 10.19 -0.91
N ARG A 102 10.27 9.73 -1.58
CA ARG A 102 9.53 10.51 -2.58
C ARG A 102 8.75 11.66 -1.94
N PHE A 103 8.14 11.45 -0.78
CA PHE A 103 7.43 12.51 -0.06
C PHE A 103 8.39 13.61 0.43
N LEU A 104 9.49 13.23 1.08
CA LEU A 104 10.50 14.17 1.59
C LEU A 104 11.16 14.98 0.46
N SER A 105 11.43 14.34 -0.68
CA SER A 105 11.99 15.03 -1.85
C SER A 105 11.01 16.02 -2.48
N GLN A 106 9.70 15.73 -2.51
CA GLN A 106 8.68 16.68 -2.97
C GLN A 106 8.53 17.89 -2.04
N ALA A 107 8.69 17.67 -0.74
CA ALA A 107 8.58 18.73 0.25
C ALA A 107 9.79 19.70 0.24
N ASN A 108 10.84 19.44 -0.56
CA ASN A 108 12.13 20.16 -0.51
C ASN A 108 12.75 20.20 0.91
N ILE A 109 12.34 19.25 1.77
CA ILE A 109 12.85 19.13 3.12
C ILE A 109 14.16 18.34 3.02
N LYS A 110 15.30 19.02 3.21
CA LYS A 110 16.55 18.31 3.45
C LYS A 110 16.39 17.52 4.76
N PRO A 111 16.69 16.21 4.78
CA PRO A 111 16.61 15.43 6.01
C PRO A 111 17.49 16.11 7.05
N THR A 112 16.86 16.72 8.05
CA THR A 112 17.55 17.22 9.22
C THR A 112 17.81 16.01 10.09
N THR A 113 19.09 15.76 10.37
CA THR A 113 19.55 14.72 11.28
C THR A 113 18.74 14.82 12.58
N GLY A 114 17.83 13.88 12.82
CA GLY A 114 17.06 13.79 14.07
C GLY A 114 15.54 13.66 13.97
N SER A 115 14.92 13.56 12.78
CA SER A 115 13.52 13.12 12.71
C SER A 115 13.44 11.63 13.06
N CYS A 116 12.47 11.24 13.88
CA CYS A 116 12.28 9.92 14.47
C CYS A 116 11.94 8.77 13.49
N ALA A 117 12.49 8.81 12.28
CA ALA A 117 12.57 7.66 11.40
C ALA A 117 13.91 6.96 11.63
N LEU A 118 13.87 5.66 11.92
CA LEU A 118 14.99 4.71 12.11
C LEU A 118 15.47 4.56 13.57
N PHE A 119 14.85 3.64 14.31
CA PHE A 119 15.35 2.27 14.53
C PHE A 119 14.21 1.34 14.95
#